data_AF-A0A934HEN1-F1
#
_entry.id   AF-A0A934HEN1-F1
#
_cell.length_a   1.000
_cell.length_b   1.000
_cell.length_c   1.000
_cell.angle_alpha   90.00
_cell.angle_beta   90.00
_cell.angle_gamma   90.00
#
_symmetry.space_group_name_H-M   'P 1'
#
loop_
_entity.id
_entity.type
_entity.pdbx_description
1 polymer ?
#
loop_
_entity_poly.entity_id
_entity_poly.type
_entity_poly.pdbx_seq_one_letter_code
_entity_poly.pdbx_strand_id
1 'polypeptide(L)' 'MKWKDIVIQYRDEWVLIEAKKVDEKFNLKDGEVISHSKDKSEIYQQLLKLKKKKKIYIEYTGKIPEELAVVLYYHETV' A
#
# COMPACT_ATOMS: atom_id res chain seq x y z
N MET A 1 4.22 -12.36 -4.78
CA MET A 1 3.80 -11.92 -6.13
C MET A 1 4.62 -10.70 -6.49
N LYS A 2 5.12 -10.60 -7.73
CA LYS A 2 5.95 -9.44 -8.11
C LYS A 2 5.10 -8.19 -8.16
N TRP A 3 5.70 -7.05 -7.83
CA TRP A 3 5.01 -5.76 -7.85
C TRP A 3 4.33 -5.48 -9.19
N LYS A 4 4.98 -5.79 -10.31
CA LYS A 4 4.41 -5.60 -11.65
C LYS A 4 3.11 -6.39 -11.85
N ASP A 5 3.02 -7.60 -11.32
CA ASP A 5 1.83 -8.46 -11.44
C ASP A 5 0.69 -7.93 -10.55
N ILE A 6 1.03 -7.43 -9.35
CA ILE A 6 0.08 -6.77 -8.43
C ILE A 6 -0.58 -5.56 -9.11
N VAL A 7 0.21 -4.71 -9.77
CA VAL A 7 -0.30 -3.53 -10.47
C VAL A 7 -1.23 -3.90 -11.62
N ILE A 8 -0.96 -5.00 -12.33
CA ILE A 8 -1.80 -5.47 -13.43
C ILE A 8 -3.11 -6.06 -12.91
N GLN A 9 -3.05 -6.86 -11.85
CA GLN A 9 -4.20 -7.59 -11.31
C GLN A 9 -5.17 -6.69 -10.55
N TYR A 10 -4.68 -5.74 -9.77
CA TYR A 10 -5.49 -4.85 -8.92
C TYR A 10 -5.41 -3.42 -9.41
N ARG A 11 -5.75 -3.15 -10.67
CA ARG A 11 -5.56 -1.83 -11.30
C ARG A 11 -6.45 -0.76 -10.65
N ASP A 12 -5.86 0.40 -10.35
CA ASP A 12 -6.54 1.56 -9.73
C ASP A 12 -7.17 1.23 -8.37
N GLU A 13 -6.50 0.38 -7.59
CA GLU A 13 -6.93 -0.04 -6.26
C GLU A 13 -5.83 0.21 -5.22
N TRP A 14 -6.27 0.32 -3.96
CA TRP A 14 -5.39 0.25 -2.80
C TRP A 14 -5.15 -1.21 -2.44
N VAL A 15 -3.89 -1.55 -2.18
CA VAL A 15 -3.48 -2.91 -1.83
C VAL A 15 -2.76 -2.92 -0.49
N LEU A 16 -3.19 -3.80 0.41
CA LEU A 16 -2.52 -4.11 1.67
C LEU A 16 -1.60 -5.29 1.44
N ILE A 17 -0.31 -5.12 1.67
CA ILE A 17 0.69 -6.11 1.28
C ILE A 17 1.62 -6.43 2.44
N GLU A 18 1.86 -7.72 2.68
CA GLU A 18 3.00 -8.18 3.45
C GLU A 18 4.23 -8.27 2.54
N ALA A 19 5.21 -7.39 2.74
CA ALA A 19 6.40 -7.32 1.92
C ALA A 19 7.33 -8.52 2.17
N LYS A 20 7.66 -9.23 1.10
CA LYS A 20 8.67 -10.31 1.08
C LYS A 20 10.04 -9.76 0.68
N LYS A 21 10.07 -8.80 -0.25
CA LYS A 21 11.30 -8.13 -0.71
C LYS A 21 11.05 -6.66 -1.03
N VAL A 22 11.95 -5.82 -0.54
CA VAL A 22 12.03 -4.38 -0.85
C VAL A 22 13.45 -4.06 -1.32
N ASP A 23 13.60 -3.00 -2.12
CA ASP A 23 14.94 -2.49 -2.49
C ASP A 23 15.48 -1.51 -1.44
N GLU A 24 16.68 -0.99 -1.69
CA GLU A 24 17.38 -0.04 -0.81
C GLU A 24 16.64 1.29 -0.64
N LYS A 25 15.73 1.62 -1.57
CA LYS A 25 14.86 2.80 -1.52
C LYS A 25 13.48 2.46 -0.93
N PHE A 26 13.34 1.30 -0.29
CA PHE A 26 12.11 0.77 0.29
C PHE A 26 10.97 0.53 -0.72
N ASN A 27 11.25 0.51 -2.02
CA ASN A 27 10.22 0.17 -3.00
C ASN A 27 9.91 -1.33 -2.93
N LEU A 28 8.63 -1.66 -2.88
CA LEU A 28 8.16 -3.04 -2.91
C LEU A 28 8.56 -3.72 -4.22
N LYS A 29 9.19 -4.89 -4.13
CA LYS A 29 9.52 -5.74 -5.29
C LYS A 29 8.70 -7.02 -5.32
N ASP A 30 8.42 -7.58 -4.16
CA ASP A 30 7.65 -8.82 -3.98
C ASP A 30 6.91 -8.80 -2.65
N GLY A 31 5.67 -9.27 -2.65
CA GLY A 31 4.87 -9.37 -1.44
C GLY A 31 3.65 -10.26 -1.62
N GLU A 32 2.91 -10.41 -0.53
CA GLU A 32 1.63 -11.11 -0.48
C GLU A 32 0.51 -10.12 -0.24
N VAL A 33 -0.45 -10.07 -1.17
CA VAL A 33 -1.61 -9.20 -1.04
C VAL A 33 -2.55 -9.80 -0.01
N ILE A 34 -2.75 -9.09 1.10
CA ILE A 34 -3.65 -9.47 2.18
C ILE A 34 -5.09 -9.06 1.83
N SER A 35 -5.25 -7.85 1.30
CA SER A 35 -6.53 -7.30 0.87
C SER A 35 -6.32 -6.23 -0.20
N HIS A 36 -7.34 -5.98 -0.99
CA HIS A 36 -7.37 -4.91 -1.99
C HIS A 36 -8.76 -4.27 -2.00
N SER A 37 -8.84 -2.98 -2.33
CA SER A 37 -10.11 -2.26 -2.48
C SER A 37 -9.89 -0.94 -3.20
N LYS A 38 -10.92 -0.44 -3.89
CA LYS A 38 -10.94 0.94 -4.40
C LYS A 38 -11.09 1.95 -3.28
N ASP A 39 -11.70 1.57 -2.16
CA ASP A 39 -11.82 2.42 -0.99
C ASP A 39 -10.64 2.19 -0.03
N LYS A 40 -9.84 3.24 0.17
CA LYS A 40 -8.71 3.22 1.11
C LYS A 40 -9.16 2.95 2.55
N SER A 41 -10.38 3.36 2.92
CA SER A 41 -10.93 3.17 4.26
C SER A 41 -11.04 1.68 4.61
N GLU A 42 -11.43 0.84 3.65
CA GLU A 42 -11.53 -0.61 3.81
C GLU A 42 -10.16 -1.24 4.05
N ILE A 43 -9.12 -0.74 3.37
CA ILE A 43 -7.73 -1.18 3.59
C ILE A 43 -7.26 -0.86 5.01
N TYR A 44 -7.56 0.33 5.53
CA TYR A 44 -7.25 0.66 6.92
C TYR A 44 -8.01 -0.21 7.91
N GLN A 45 -9.29 -0.53 7.65
CA GLN A 45 -10.04 -1.47 8.48
C GLN A 45 -9.40 -2.87 8.49
N GLN A 46 -8.91 -3.36 7.34
CA GLN A 46 -8.19 -4.63 7.27
C GLN A 46 -6.86 -4.58 8.02
N LEU A 47 -6.12 -3.48 7.90
CA LEU A 47 -4.88 -3.27 8.66
C LEU A 47 -5.11 -3.35 10.18
N LEU A 48 -6.20 -2.77 10.70
CA LEU A 48 -6.53 -2.82 12.12
C LEU A 48 -6.85 -4.23 12.62
N LYS A 49 -7.34 -5.11 11.75
CA LYS A 49 -7.65 -6.52 12.08
C LYS A 49 -6.41 -7.41 12.14
N LEU A 50 -5.26 -6.95 11.66
CA LEU A 50 -4.02 -7.73 11.66
C LEU A 50 -3.47 -7.90 13.09
N LYS A 51 -3.49 -9.14 13.59
CA LYS A 51 -3.00 -9.49 14.93
C LYS A 51 -1.48 -9.36 15.09
N LYS A 52 -0.72 -9.47 13.99
CA LYS A 52 0.74 -9.31 13.96
C LYS A 52 1.11 -8.37 12.82
N LYS A 53 1.80 -7.28 13.14
CA LYS A 53 2.27 -6.31 12.14
C LYS A 53 3.67 -6.70 11.71
N LYS A 54 3.80 -7.36 10.55
CA LYS A 54 5.09 -7.55 9.86
C LYS A 54 5.41 -6.31 9.04
N LYS A 55 6.30 -6.43 8.04
CA LYS A 55 6.58 -5.40 7.04
C LYS A 55 5.35 -5.20 6.15
N ILE A 56 4.39 -4.39 6.63
CA ILE A 56 3.13 -4.11 5.95
C ILE A 56 3.26 -2.82 5.13
N TYR A 57 2.77 -2.88 3.90
CA TYR A 57 2.75 -1.78 2.94
C TYR A 57 1.30 -1.54 2.51
N ILE A 58 0.93 -0.27 2.33
CA ILE A 58 -0.30 0.14 1.66
C ILE A 58 0.14 0.90 0.43
N GLU A 59 -0.15 0.36 -0.74
CA GLU A 59 0.23 0.96 -2.02
C GLU A 59 -1.03 1.25 -2.85
N TYR A 60 -0.96 2.28 -3.68
CA TYR A 60 -1.95 2.52 -4.73
C TYR A 60 -1.36 2.05 -6.06
N THR A 61 -2.09 1.23 -6.79
CA THR A 61 -1.62 0.64 -8.07
C THR A 61 -1.95 1.49 -9.28
N GLY A 62 -2.82 2.50 -9.12
CA GLY A 62 -3.16 3.43 -10.18
C GLY A 62 -2.07 4.47 -10.42
N LYS A 63 -2.24 5.26 -11.48
CA LYS A 63 -1.34 6.38 -11.77
C LYS A 63 -1.73 7.57 -10.90
N ILE A 64 -0.74 8.11 -10.19
CA ILE A 64 -0.87 9.42 -9.53
C ILE A 64 -0.62 10.49 -10.60
N PRO A 65 -1.52 11.49 -10.76
CA PRO A 65 -1.30 12.58 -11.71
C PRO A 65 0.02 13.31 -11.43
N GLU A 66 0.78 13.65 -12.47
CA GLU A 66 2.07 14.35 -12.32
C GLU A 66 1.94 15.72 -11.65
N GLU A 67 0.80 16.37 -11.84
CA GLU A 67 0.49 17.69 -11.27
C GLU A 67 -0.07 17.61 -9.83
N LEU A 68 -0.19 16.41 -9.25
CA LEU A 68 -0.69 16.24 -7.89
C LEU A 68 0.45 16.24 -6.86
N ALA A 69 0.47 17.27 -6.02
CA ALA A 69 1.29 17.28 -4.81
C ALA A 69 0.47 16.81 -3.60
N VAL A 70 0.92 15.74 -2.95
CA VAL A 70 0.34 15.27 -1.67
C VAL A 70 1.30 15.64 -0.54
N VAL A 71 0.84 16.45 0.40
CA VAL A 71 1.61 16.81 1.60
C VAL A 71 1.01 16.09 2.79
N LEU A 72 1.81 15.22 3.41
CA LEU A 72 1.50 14.66 4.72
C LEU A 72 2.00 15.65 5.77
N TYR A 73 1.06 16.28 6.49
CA TYR A 73 1.37 17.11 7.63
C TYR A 73 0.99 16.35 8.91
N TYR A 74 1.97 16.13 9.77
CA TYR A 74 1.74 15.60 11.12
C TYR A 74 1.62 16.79 12.07
N HIS A 75 0.51 16.85 12.81
CA HIS A 75 0.31 17.85 13.86
C HIS A 75 0.31 17.12 15.21
N GLU A 76 1.31 17.39 16.05
CA GLU A 76 1.29 16.95 17.44
C GLU A 76 0.26 17.78 18.20
N THR A 77 -0.81 17.15 18.67
CA THR A 77 -1.65 17.74 19.72
C THR A 77 -0.85 17.70 21.01
N VAL A 78 -0.37 18.87 21.45
CA VAL A 78 0.28 19.09 22.75
C VAL A 78 -0.72 18.90 23.89
#